data_AF-A0A1A2AMT8-F1
#
_entry.id   AF-A0A1A2AMT8-F1
#
_cell.length_a   1.000
_cell.length_b   1.000
_cell.length_c   1.000
_cell.angle_alpha   90.00
_cell.angle_beta   90.00
_cell.angle_gamma   90.00
#
_symmetry.space_group_name_H-M   'P 1'
#
loop_
_entity.id
_entity.type
_entity.pdbx_description
1 polymer ?
#
loop_
_entity_poly.entity_id
_entity_poly.type
_entity_poly.pdbx_seq_one_letter_code
_entity_poly.pdbx_strand_id
1 'polypeptide(L)'
;MVVLATLMTLINQVSGTPYIPGGDSPAGTDCSGLASWVANAATDRPVYGSRFNTGNEEAALLARGFQYGTAPNALVIGWNGGHTAVTLPDGTPVSSGERGGVHIGGAGAYQAGFTHHMFLPLPDGDFALPPPPDAPPPPPDAPPPPPDAPPAPLLVDAPAPAPPAPDLPPPGAPGIANT
;
A
#
# COMPACT_ATOMS: atom_id res chain seq x y z
N MET A 1 13.78 10.02 15.00
CA MET A 1 12.45 10.41 14.47
C MET A 1 11.80 9.12 14.00
N VAL A 2 10.65 8.73 14.55
CA VAL A 2 10.12 7.34 14.51
C VAL A 2 8.83 7.26 13.66
N VAL A 3 8.78 7.91 12.50
CA VAL A 3 7.49 8.06 11.79
C VAL A 3 7.02 6.73 11.18
N LEU A 4 7.92 5.96 10.56
CA LEU A 4 7.58 4.69 9.94
C LEU A 4 7.13 3.63 10.95
N ALA A 5 7.85 3.45 12.06
CA ALA A 5 7.49 2.44 13.06
C ALA A 5 6.16 2.76 13.75
N THR A 6 5.84 4.05 13.95
CA THR A 6 4.53 4.46 14.48
C THR A 6 3.41 4.18 13.48
N LEU A 7 3.62 4.45 12.18
CA LEU A 7 2.66 4.10 11.13
C LEU A 7 2.43 2.59 11.06
N MET A 8 3.51 1.80 11.10
CA MET A 8 3.41 0.35 11.11
C MET A 8 2.69 -0.18 12.33
N THR A 9 2.98 0.38 13.51
CA THR A 9 2.28 0.01 14.74
C THR A 9 0.79 0.31 14.63
N LEU A 10 0.42 1.48 14.12
CA LEU A 10 -0.98 1.85 13.87
C LEU A 10 -1.65 0.86 12.91
N ILE A 11 -1.04 0.58 11.75
CA ILE A 11 -1.61 -0.32 10.75
C ILE A 11 -1.78 -1.73 11.30
N ASN A 12 -0.79 -2.26 12.02
CA ASN A 12 -0.90 -3.57 12.65
C ASN A 12 -2.00 -3.61 13.72
N GLN A 13 -2.20 -2.52 14.47
CA GLN A 13 -3.27 -2.43 15.47
C GLN A 13 -4.67 -2.39 14.85
N VAL A 14 -4.83 -1.71 13.72
CA VAL A 14 -6.15 -1.51 13.08
C VAL A 14 -6.43 -2.52 11.97
N SER A 15 -5.49 -3.41 11.65
CA SER A 15 -5.70 -4.52 10.72
C SER A 15 -6.86 -5.41 11.19
N GLY A 16 -7.77 -5.76 10.29
CA GLY A 16 -9.00 -6.50 10.59
C GLY A 16 -10.17 -5.62 11.08
N THR A 17 -9.97 -4.31 11.24
CA THR A 17 -11.07 -3.38 11.56
C THR A 17 -12.14 -3.44 10.46
N PRO A 18 -13.43 -3.63 10.79
CA PRO A 18 -14.49 -3.78 9.79
C PRO A 18 -14.67 -2.55 8.89
N TYR A 19 -15.14 -2.78 7.66
CA TYR A 19 -15.54 -1.70 6.77
C TYR A 19 -16.87 -1.09 7.22
N ILE A 20 -16.86 0.20 7.56
CA ILE A 20 -18.06 0.98 7.88
C ILE A 20 -18.03 2.27 7.06
N PRO A 21 -18.99 2.49 6.14
CA PRO A 21 -19.12 3.75 5.42
C PRO A 21 -19.15 4.96 6.38
N GLY A 22 -18.25 5.91 6.19
CA GLY A 22 -18.11 7.09 7.06
C GLY A 22 -17.49 6.83 8.43
N GLY A 23 -17.03 5.61 8.71
CA GLY A 23 -16.39 5.24 9.98
C GLY A 23 -15.09 5.99 10.22
N ASP A 24 -14.86 6.39 11.47
CA ASP A 24 -13.66 7.11 11.94
C ASP A 24 -13.34 6.72 13.39
N SER A 25 -13.35 5.41 13.66
CA SER A 25 -13.04 4.86 14.97
C SER A 25 -12.47 3.44 14.88
N PRO A 26 -11.88 2.90 15.96
CA PRO A 26 -11.46 1.50 16.02
C PRO A 26 -12.58 0.47 15.76
N ALA A 27 -13.86 0.87 15.86
CA ALA A 27 -14.99 -0.01 15.59
C ALA A 27 -15.24 -0.23 14.09
N GLY A 28 -14.68 0.63 13.21
CA GLY A 28 -14.84 0.51 11.77
C GLY A 28 -14.45 1.76 11.00
N THR A 29 -14.01 1.57 9.75
CA THR A 29 -13.63 2.65 8.83
C THR A 29 -13.88 2.29 7.37
N ASP A 30 -14.15 3.28 6.55
CA ASP A 30 -14.13 3.13 5.09
C ASP A 30 -12.71 3.34 4.53
N CYS A 31 -12.58 3.26 3.19
CA CYS A 31 -11.32 3.47 2.48
C CYS A 31 -10.70 4.83 2.81
N SER A 32 -11.50 5.89 2.76
CA SER A 32 -11.05 7.25 3.02
C SER A 32 -10.76 7.57 4.49
N GLY A 33 -11.46 6.92 5.42
CA GLY A 33 -11.18 7.01 6.85
C GLY A 33 -9.82 6.39 7.17
N LEU A 34 -9.49 5.24 6.58
CA LEU A 34 -8.16 4.63 6.75
C LEU A 34 -7.07 5.55 6.18
N ALA A 35 -7.27 6.08 4.96
CA ALA A 35 -6.33 7.05 4.37
C ALA A 35 -6.16 8.28 5.26
N SER A 36 -7.24 8.75 5.89
CA SER A 36 -7.21 9.86 6.84
C SER A 36 -6.38 9.54 8.07
N TRP A 37 -6.55 8.36 8.67
CA TRP A 37 -5.80 7.93 9.84
C TRP A 37 -4.31 7.92 9.58
N VAL A 38 -3.91 7.34 8.44
CA VAL A 38 -2.50 7.25 8.04
C VAL A 38 -1.93 8.64 7.76
N ALA A 39 -2.65 9.48 6.99
CA ALA A 39 -2.20 10.84 6.69
C ALA A 39 -2.11 11.70 7.95
N ASN A 40 -3.03 11.54 8.91
CA ASN A 40 -2.99 12.24 10.19
C ASN A 40 -1.79 11.79 11.03
N ALA A 41 -1.60 10.47 11.19
CA ALA A 41 -0.49 9.93 11.94
C ALA A 41 0.88 10.34 11.35
N ALA A 42 0.99 10.38 10.02
CA ALA A 42 2.22 10.78 9.33
C ALA A 42 2.53 12.28 9.46
N THR A 43 1.57 13.09 9.91
CA THR A 43 1.68 14.56 10.01
C THR A 43 1.48 15.05 11.44
N ASP A 44 1.73 14.17 12.41
CA ASP A 44 1.64 14.43 13.86
C ASP A 44 0.27 14.98 14.31
N ARG A 45 -0.80 14.54 13.65
CA ARG A 45 -2.19 14.88 13.99
C ARG A 45 -2.86 13.74 14.74
N PRO A 46 -3.90 14.02 15.55
CA PRO A 46 -4.76 12.97 16.09
C PRO A 46 -5.29 12.07 14.97
N VAL A 47 -5.12 10.75 15.15
CA VAL A 47 -5.51 9.74 14.15
C VAL A 47 -6.97 9.91 13.74
N TYR A 48 -7.85 10.05 14.73
CA TYR A 48 -9.30 10.20 14.59
C TYR A 48 -9.74 11.67 14.67
N GLY A 49 -10.94 11.96 14.19
CA GLY A 49 -11.62 13.24 14.39
C GLY A 49 -11.26 14.33 13.38
N SER A 50 -10.33 14.06 12.47
CA SER A 50 -9.98 14.95 11.34
C SER A 50 -10.01 14.22 10.00
N ARG A 51 -11.06 13.42 9.77
CA ARG A 51 -11.24 12.64 8.54
C ARG A 51 -11.47 13.49 7.28
N PHE A 52 -11.16 12.91 6.13
CA PHE A 52 -11.55 13.35 4.80
C PHE A 52 -12.24 12.22 4.03
N ASN A 53 -12.73 12.52 2.84
CA ASN A 53 -13.33 11.58 1.88
C ASN A 53 -12.76 11.85 0.48
N THR A 54 -12.97 10.93 -0.47
CA THR A 54 -12.44 11.06 -1.84
C THR A 54 -12.82 12.36 -2.55
N GLY A 55 -13.94 12.98 -2.18
CA GLY A 55 -14.40 14.26 -2.74
C GLY A 55 -13.63 15.49 -2.24
N ASN A 56 -12.94 15.41 -1.09
CA ASN A 56 -12.10 16.50 -0.57
C ASN A 56 -10.66 16.07 -0.23
N GLU A 57 -10.28 14.84 -0.59
CA GLU A 57 -9.01 14.20 -0.26
C GLU A 57 -7.82 15.03 -0.76
N GLU A 58 -7.87 15.55 -1.97
CA GLU A 58 -6.81 16.40 -2.53
C GLU A 58 -6.49 17.62 -1.63
N ALA A 59 -7.50 18.44 -1.34
CA ALA A 59 -7.34 19.62 -0.50
C ALA A 59 -6.91 19.25 0.93
N ALA A 60 -7.45 18.15 1.44
CA ALA A 60 -7.12 17.62 2.75
C ALA A 60 -5.65 17.19 2.83
N LEU A 61 -5.13 16.48 1.83
CA LEU A 61 -3.75 16.01 1.75
C LEU A 61 -2.76 17.17 1.57
N LEU A 62 -3.06 18.14 0.71
CA LEU A 62 -2.28 19.36 0.57
C LEU A 62 -2.15 20.10 1.91
N ALA A 63 -3.24 20.21 2.68
CA ALA A 63 -3.22 20.84 4.00
C ALA A 63 -2.41 20.05 5.06
N ARG A 64 -1.97 18.82 4.75
CA ARG A 64 -1.04 18.04 5.57
C ARG A 64 0.37 17.97 4.96
N GLY A 65 0.66 18.74 3.92
CA GLY A 65 1.98 18.83 3.31
C GLY A 65 2.30 17.75 2.28
N PHE A 66 1.28 17.00 1.81
CA PHE A 66 1.47 16.09 0.69
C PHE A 66 1.72 16.86 -0.60
N GLN A 67 2.46 16.24 -1.51
CA GLN A 67 2.81 16.73 -2.82
C GLN A 67 2.15 15.86 -3.90
N TYR A 68 1.88 16.42 -5.08
CA TYR A 68 1.31 15.67 -6.19
C TYR A 68 2.27 14.62 -6.76
N GLY A 69 1.72 13.48 -7.15
CA GLY A 69 2.46 12.37 -7.76
C GLY A 69 2.83 11.27 -6.76
N THR A 70 3.92 10.59 -7.04
CA THR A 70 4.46 9.49 -6.22
C THR A 70 5.97 9.67 -6.06
N ALA A 71 6.53 9.11 -4.99
CA ALA A 71 7.96 9.09 -4.76
C ALA A 71 8.37 7.75 -4.10
N PRO A 72 9.59 7.27 -4.35
CA PRO A 72 10.14 6.15 -3.59
C PRO A 72 10.32 6.54 -2.13
N ASN A 73 10.26 5.55 -1.23
CA ASN A 73 10.48 5.70 0.22
C ASN A 73 9.55 6.74 0.87
N ALA A 74 8.40 7.03 0.25
CA ALA A 74 7.43 8.00 0.73
C ALA A 74 6.11 7.32 1.07
N LEU A 75 5.32 7.96 1.93
CA LEU A 75 3.93 7.59 2.10
C LEU A 75 3.18 8.04 0.85
N VAL A 76 2.57 7.12 0.11
CA VAL A 76 1.82 7.41 -1.11
C VAL A 76 0.35 7.07 -0.89
N ILE A 77 -0.54 7.97 -1.33
CA ILE A 77 -1.99 7.77 -1.32
C ILE A 77 -2.49 7.97 -2.75
N GLY A 78 -3.22 6.95 -3.25
CA GLY A 78 -3.82 6.96 -4.57
C GLY A 78 -5.33 6.85 -4.43
N TRP A 79 -6.07 7.60 -5.25
CA TRP A 79 -7.52 7.59 -5.21
C TRP A 79 -8.18 7.89 -6.56
N ASN A 80 -9.49 7.65 -6.62
CA ASN A 80 -10.41 8.10 -7.65
C ASN A 80 -11.72 8.60 -7.00
N GLY A 81 -12.78 8.80 -7.80
CA GLY A 81 -14.05 9.32 -7.29
C GLY A 81 -14.76 8.47 -6.22
N GLY A 82 -14.40 7.19 -6.04
CA GLY A 82 -15.10 6.28 -5.14
C GLY A 82 -14.22 5.43 -4.23
N HIS A 83 -12.90 5.41 -4.44
CA HIS A 83 -12.00 4.58 -3.66
C HIS A 83 -10.63 5.21 -3.48
N THR A 84 -9.98 4.90 -2.36
CA THR A 84 -8.62 5.34 -2.01
C THR A 84 -7.88 4.23 -1.26
N ALA A 85 -6.58 4.15 -1.46
CA ALA A 85 -5.72 3.25 -0.71
C ALA A 85 -4.30 3.82 -0.56
N VAL A 86 -3.55 3.22 0.34
CA VAL A 86 -2.28 3.75 0.83
C VAL A 86 -1.15 2.77 0.54
N THR A 87 0.04 3.30 0.26
CA THR A 87 1.29 2.55 0.28
C THR A 87 2.25 3.24 1.23
N LEU A 88 2.71 2.50 2.25
CA LEU A 88 3.66 3.00 3.24
C LEU A 88 5.06 3.21 2.63
N PRO A 89 5.95 3.98 3.29
CA PRO A 89 7.30 4.23 2.81
C PRO A 89 8.13 2.98 2.48
N ASP A 90 7.90 1.86 3.16
CA ASP A 90 8.58 0.59 2.89
C ASP A 90 7.99 -0.18 1.70
N GLY A 91 7.00 0.39 1.02
CA GLY A 91 6.25 -0.24 -0.06
C GLY A 91 5.08 -1.08 0.42
N THR A 92 4.81 -1.20 1.72
CA THR A 92 3.69 -2.00 2.24
C THR A 92 2.35 -1.39 1.83
N PRO A 93 1.52 -2.10 1.04
CA PRO A 93 0.20 -1.63 0.65
C PRO A 93 -0.82 -1.85 1.76
N VAL A 94 -1.68 -0.87 2.00
CA VAL A 94 -2.73 -0.91 3.02
C VAL A 94 -4.01 -0.31 2.46
N SER A 95 -5.14 -0.97 2.70
CA SER A 95 -6.43 -0.53 2.19
C SER A 95 -7.59 -0.97 3.08
N SER A 96 -8.74 -0.30 2.93
CA SER A 96 -9.99 -0.70 3.59
C SER A 96 -11.10 -0.79 2.56
N GLY A 97 -11.75 -1.96 2.48
CA GLY A 97 -12.92 -2.21 1.62
C GLY A 97 -12.77 -3.41 0.70
N GLU A 98 -11.60 -3.64 0.11
CA GLU A 98 -11.37 -4.73 -0.86
C GLU A 98 -11.52 -6.12 -0.23
N ARG A 99 -11.40 -6.21 1.09
CA ARG A 99 -11.64 -7.44 1.89
C ARG A 99 -12.63 -7.23 3.03
N GLY A 100 -13.51 -6.23 2.94
CA GLY A 100 -14.53 -5.95 3.96
C GLY A 100 -14.01 -5.26 5.22
N GLY A 101 -12.81 -4.67 5.16
CA GLY A 101 -12.20 -3.92 6.25
C GLY A 101 -10.75 -3.57 5.97
N VAL A 102 -10.08 -3.02 6.99
CA VAL A 102 -8.66 -2.68 6.93
C VAL A 102 -7.83 -3.95 6.78
N HIS A 103 -6.94 -3.94 5.79
CA HIS A 103 -6.00 -5.04 5.59
C HIS A 103 -4.70 -4.55 4.95
N ILE A 104 -3.65 -5.32 5.19
CA ILE A 104 -2.36 -5.18 4.54
C ILE A 104 -2.36 -6.08 3.30
N GLY A 105 -1.83 -5.59 2.18
CA GLY A 105 -1.76 -6.32 0.91
C GLY A 105 -2.53 -5.67 -0.23
N GLY A 106 -2.46 -6.27 -1.41
CA GLY A 106 -3.04 -5.72 -2.65
C GLY A 106 -2.11 -4.74 -3.34
N ALA A 107 -2.65 -3.88 -4.20
CA ALA A 107 -1.86 -2.92 -4.97
C ALA A 107 -1.66 -1.57 -4.26
N GLY A 108 -2.31 -1.34 -3.11
CA GLY A 108 -2.19 -0.11 -2.33
C GLY A 108 -2.54 1.12 -3.17
N ALA A 109 -1.73 2.18 -3.04
CA ALA A 109 -1.87 3.42 -3.81
C ALA A 109 -1.64 3.26 -5.32
N TYR A 110 -1.20 2.10 -5.82
CA TYR A 110 -0.87 1.86 -7.23
C TYR A 110 -1.92 1.01 -7.96
N GLN A 111 -3.16 0.99 -7.46
CA GLN A 111 -4.27 0.36 -8.17
C GLN A 111 -4.49 1.03 -9.53
N ALA A 112 -4.64 0.22 -10.59
CA ALA A 112 -4.76 0.72 -11.97
C ALA A 112 -5.94 1.69 -12.21
N GLY A 113 -6.97 1.66 -11.35
CA GLY A 113 -8.13 2.55 -11.43
C GLY A 113 -7.96 3.89 -10.71
N PHE A 114 -6.84 4.14 -10.03
CA PHE A 114 -6.58 5.43 -9.39
C PHE A 114 -6.07 6.45 -10.40
N THR A 115 -6.70 7.63 -10.35
CA THR A 115 -6.46 8.74 -11.29
C THR A 115 -5.72 9.89 -10.63
N HIS A 116 -5.67 9.90 -9.30
CA HIS A 116 -4.97 10.88 -8.49
C HIS A 116 -4.00 10.17 -7.56
N HIS A 117 -2.84 10.80 -7.36
CA HIS A 117 -1.82 10.33 -6.44
C HIS A 117 -1.17 11.52 -5.76
N MET A 118 -0.92 11.38 -4.47
CA MET A 118 -0.11 12.31 -3.70
C MET A 118 0.79 11.54 -2.75
N PHE A 119 1.94 12.14 -2.43
CA PHE A 119 2.92 11.55 -1.53
C PHE A 119 3.37 12.52 -0.45
N LEU A 120 3.80 11.97 0.67
CA LEU A 120 4.47 12.68 1.74
C LEU A 120 5.86 12.08 1.93
N PRO A 121 6.94 12.84 1.65
CA PRO A 121 8.29 12.42 2.03
C PRO A 121 8.36 12.21 3.53
N LEU A 122 8.80 11.04 3.96
CA LEU A 122 9.06 10.74 5.36
C LEU A 122 10.57 10.50 5.51
N PRO A 123 11.23 11.12 6.51
CA PRO A 123 12.63 10.85 6.74
C PRO A 123 12.79 9.37 7.04
N ASP A 124 13.77 8.73 6.39
CA ASP A 124 14.05 7.31 6.49
C ASP A 124 14.19 6.93 7.98
N GLY A 125 13.13 6.40 8.56
CA GLY A 125 13.17 5.77 9.86
C GLY A 125 13.78 4.40 9.63
N ASP A 126 15.11 4.34 9.59
CA ASP A 126 15.93 3.13 9.59
C ASP A 126 15.24 1.92 8.93
N PHE A 127 15.19 1.89 7.59
CA PHE A 127 14.83 0.69 6.82
C PHE A 127 15.83 -0.48 7.01
N ALA A 128 16.76 -0.35 7.95
CA ALA A 128 17.52 -1.48 8.47
C ALA A 128 16.55 -2.37 9.26
N LEU A 129 16.07 -3.43 8.62
CA LEU A 129 15.56 -4.60 9.32
C LEU A 129 16.50 -4.88 10.50
N PRO A 130 16.00 -5.04 11.75
CA PRO A 130 16.85 -5.44 12.84
C PRO A 130 17.61 -6.69 12.39
N PRO A 131 18.95 -6.74 12.56
CA PRO A 131 19.70 -7.92 12.19
C PRO A 131 19.05 -9.14 12.86
N PRO A 132 19.03 -10.31 12.19
CA PRO A 132 18.59 -11.54 12.83
C PRO A 132 19.28 -11.66 14.19
N PRO A 133 18.59 -12.15 15.24
CA PRO A 133 19.13 -12.20 16.61
C PRO A 133 20.46 -12.97 16.75
N ASP A 134 20.93 -13.64 15.70
CA ASP A 134 22.18 -14.40 15.64
C ASP A 134 23.26 -13.81 14.72
N ALA A 135 23.13 -12.57 14.24
CA ALA A 135 24.21 -11.92 13.50
C ALA A 135 25.32 -11.46 14.48
N PRO A 136 26.57 -11.95 14.35
CA PRO A 136 27.67 -11.42 15.16
C PRO A 136 27.83 -9.92 14.86
N PRO A 137 28.18 -9.10 15.88
CA PRO A 137 28.35 -7.67 15.68
C PRO A 137 29.41 -7.41 14.60
N PRO A 138 29.19 -6.42 13.71
CA PRO A 138 30.20 -6.06 12.74
C PRO A 138 31.46 -5.59 13.47
N PRO A 139 32.66 -5.94 12.97
CA PRO A 139 33.91 -5.51 13.58
C PRO A 139 33.99 -3.96 13.58
N PRO A 140 34.55 -3.34 14.64
CA PRO A 140 34.53 -1.89 14.85
C PRO A 140 35.23 -1.04 13.78
N ASP A 141 35.88 -1.64 12.78
CA ASP A 141 36.65 -0.96 11.73
C ASP A 141 36.21 -1.31 10.30
N ALA A 142 34.97 -1.78 10.09
CA ALA A 142 34.44 -1.94 8.73
C ALA A 142 34.21 -0.56 8.08
N PRO A 143 34.80 -0.27 6.91
CA PRO A 143 34.46 0.92 6.15
C PRO A 143 32.94 0.95 5.88
N PRO A 144 32.30 2.14 5.82
CA PRO A 144 30.94 2.22 5.32
C PRO A 144 30.88 1.55 3.94
N PRO A 145 29.81 0.78 3.63
CA PRO A 145 29.69 0.17 2.33
C PRO A 145 29.75 1.25 1.24
N PRO A 146 30.46 1.01 0.12
CA PRO A 146 30.58 2.00 -0.94
C PRO A 146 29.19 2.35 -1.50
N PRO A 147 28.92 3.63 -1.87
CA PRO A 147 27.61 4.08 -2.34
C PRO A 147 27.08 3.45 -3.65
N ASP A 148 27.83 2.56 -4.30
CA ASP A 148 27.50 2.06 -5.65
C ASP A 148 27.67 0.53 -5.77
N ALA A 149 27.14 -0.23 -4.82
CA ALA A 149 26.89 -1.64 -5.07
C ALA A 149 25.67 -1.76 -6.00
N PRO A 150 25.80 -2.33 -7.22
CA PRO A 150 24.63 -2.61 -8.04
C PRO A 150 23.69 -3.53 -7.24
N PRO A 151 22.36 -3.36 -7.34
CA PRO A 151 21.44 -4.28 -6.70
C PRO A 151 21.80 -5.69 -7.15
N ALA A 152 21.97 -6.59 -6.18
CA ALA A 152 22.12 -8.01 -6.47
C ALA A 152 21.01 -8.41 -7.45
N PRO A 153 21.29 -9.20 -8.50
CA PRO A 153 20.24 -9.67 -9.37
C PRO A 153 19.23 -10.39 -8.49
N LEU A 154 18.04 -9.81 -8.35
CA LEU A 154 16.88 -10.49 -7.84
C LEU A 154 16.76 -11.75 -8.70
N LEU A 155 17.02 -12.90 -8.08
CA LEU A 155 16.65 -14.19 -8.63
C LEU A 155 15.16 -14.08 -8.96
N VAL A 156 14.87 -13.92 -10.26
CA VAL A 156 13.54 -14.13 -10.82
C VAL A 156 13.18 -15.56 -10.44
N ASP A 157 12.36 -15.66 -9.40
CA ASP A 157 11.66 -16.88 -9.07
C ASP A 157 10.84 -17.29 -10.31
N ALA A 158 10.76 -18.60 -10.51
CA ALA A 158 10.38 -19.26 -11.74
C ALA A 158 9.03 -18.77 -12.31
N PRO A 159 8.80 -18.88 -13.63
CA PRO A 159 7.50 -18.56 -14.20
C PRO A 159 6.40 -19.40 -13.54
N ALA A 160 5.34 -18.72 -13.09
CA ALA A 160 4.12 -19.36 -12.62
C ALA A 160 3.59 -20.35 -13.67
N PRO A 161 3.05 -21.52 -13.27
CA PRO A 161 2.44 -22.44 -14.21
C PRO A 161 1.25 -21.77 -14.91
N ALA A 162 1.15 -21.98 -16.23
CA ALA A 162 0.09 -21.42 -17.05
C ALA A 162 -1.30 -21.90 -16.57
N PRO A 163 -2.34 -21.03 -16.65
CA PRO A 163 -3.70 -21.46 -16.39
C PRO A 163 -4.15 -22.53 -17.41
N PRO A 164 -5.00 -23.49 -17.03
CA PRO A 164 -5.55 -24.46 -17.97
C PRO A 164 -6.37 -23.76 -19.05
N ALA A 165 -6.23 -24.24 -20.29
CA ALA A 165 -6.98 -23.71 -21.44
C ALA A 165 -8.50 -23.92 -21.25
N PRO A 166 -9.35 -23.00 -21.74
CA PRO A 166 -10.79 -23.22 -21.79
C PRO A 166 -11.12 -24.38 -22.74
N ASP A 167 -12.02 -25.26 -22.31
CA ASP A 167 -12.59 -26.33 -23.13
C ASP A 167 -13.18 -25.75 -24.43
N LEU A 168 -12.65 -26.19 -25.56
CA LEU A 168 -13.24 -25.89 -26.86
C LEU A 168 -14.55 -26.68 -26.99
N PRO A 169 -15.66 -26.05 -27.41
CA PRO A 169 -16.86 -26.80 -27.76
C PRO A 169 -16.55 -27.77 -28.92
N PRO A 170 -17.17 -28.96 -28.95
CA PRO A 170 -16.90 -29.96 -29.98
C PRO A 170 -17.23 -29.39 -31.37
N PRO A 171 -16.42 -29.72 -32.40
CA PRO A 171 -16.68 -29.26 -33.76
C PRO A 171 -18.04 -29.77 -34.24
N GLY A 172 -18.90 -28.82 -34.64
CA GLY A 172 -20.19 -29.11 -35.25
C GLY A 172 -20.01 -30.00 -36.48
N ALA A 173 -20.77 -31.10 -36.52
CA ALA A 173 -20.83 -31.99 -37.66
C ALA A 173 -21.25 -31.22 -38.94
N PRO A 174 -20.70 -31.56 -40.11
CA PRO A 174 -21.07 -30.93 -41.37
C PRO A 174 -22.56 -31.15 -41.66
N GLY A 175 -23.24 -30.07 -42.06
CA GLY A 175 -24.64 -30.07 -42.42
C GLY A 175 -24.94 -31.09 -43.51
N ILE A 176 -25.74 -32.10 -43.17
CA ILE A 176 -26.52 -32.85 -44.15
C ILE A 176 -27.63 -31.92 -44.65
N ALA A 177 -27.49 -31.47 -45.90
CA ALA A 177 -28.60 -30.99 -46.67
C ALA A 177 -29.62 -32.13 -46.81
N ASN A 178 -30.85 -31.91 -46.37
CA ASN A 178 -31.99 -32.64 -46.89
C ASN A 178 -33.07 -31.64 -47.28
N THR A 179 -33.32 -31.67 -48.58
CA THR A 179 -34.50 -31.25 -49.34
C THR A 179 -35.82 -31.42 -48.61
#